data_AF-A0A3M1RWW2-F1
#
_entry.id   AF-A0A3M1RWW2-F1
#
_cell.length_a   1.000
_cell.length_b   1.000
_cell.length_c   1.000
_cell.angle_alpha   90.00
_cell.angle_beta   90.00
_cell.angle_gamma   90.00
#
_symmetry.space_group_name_H-M   'P 1'
#
loop_
_entity.id
_entity.type
_entity.pdbx_description
1 polymer ?
#
loop_
_entity_poly.entity_id
_entity_poly.type
_entity_poly.pdbx_seq_one_letter_code
_entity_poly.pdbx_strand_id
1 'polypeptide(L)'
;MAWIGRPGDSRSRRNGRPRRQRWPQPNSRRLCPSMAEPGPELPAGAELIAGEAEVDAAVRVWAERVNAALQGEHWVLLAVMIGGMVPAVRLAAALRRDLVLDYCHLSRYRGREQGGEPVWLRRPPAELRGQRVLVVDDIFDRGTTLELVRGACEAAGAAQVLTATLVRKRGSAEPGARAPDFCALEVPDRYVFGCGMDYRHHWRQLPAIYALPEAG
;
A
#
# COMPACT_ATOMS: atom_id res chain seq x y z
N MET A 1 -8.21 17.42 61.34
CA MET A 1 -7.16 16.99 62.30
C MET A 1 -5.81 17.16 61.63
N ALA A 2 -4.93 17.92 62.28
CA ALA A 2 -3.56 18.17 61.82
C ALA A 2 -2.63 17.01 62.24
N TRP A 3 -1.56 16.79 61.47
CA TRP A 3 -0.28 16.41 62.05
C TRP A 3 0.86 17.14 61.33
N ILE A 4 1.70 17.77 62.14
CA ILE A 4 2.83 18.61 61.79
C ILE A 4 4.09 17.76 61.91
N GLY A 5 4.97 17.83 60.91
CA GLY A 5 6.37 17.43 61.01
C GLY A 5 7.22 18.33 60.11
N ARG A 6 8.10 19.13 60.71
CA ARG A 6 9.19 19.92 60.09
C ARG A 6 10.53 19.47 60.73
N PRO A 7 11.71 19.92 60.27
CA PRO A 7 12.34 19.78 58.95
C PRO A 7 13.84 19.36 59.04
N GLY A 8 14.47 19.06 57.91
CA GLY A 8 15.93 18.86 57.73
C GLY A 8 16.20 17.59 56.92
N ASP A 9 17.02 17.53 55.89
CA ASP A 9 18.11 18.38 55.45
C ASP A 9 18.26 18.26 53.92
N SER A 10 18.82 19.31 53.35
CA SER A 10 19.20 19.56 51.97
C SER A 10 19.77 18.37 51.18
N ARG A 11 19.31 18.20 49.92
CA ARG A 11 20.15 18.32 48.70
C ARG A 11 19.45 17.83 47.44
N SER A 12 19.49 18.72 46.44
CA SER A 12 19.35 18.51 45.00
C SER A 12 18.01 18.00 44.45
N ARG A 13 17.17 18.97 44.05
CA ARG A 13 16.30 18.80 42.89
C ARG A 13 17.16 18.52 41.65
N ARG A 14 17.09 17.31 41.08
CA ARG A 14 17.42 17.12 39.65
C ARG A 14 16.13 16.83 38.90
N ASN A 15 15.59 17.89 38.29
CA ASN A 15 14.63 17.80 37.20
C ASN A 15 15.30 17.05 36.02
N GLY A 16 15.13 15.74 35.95
CA GLY A 16 15.50 14.95 34.78
C GLY A 16 14.48 15.17 33.67
N ARG A 17 14.65 16.22 32.86
CA ARG A 17 13.95 16.30 31.56
C ARG A 17 14.39 15.08 30.73
N PRO A 18 13.47 14.34 30.08
CA PRO A 18 13.88 13.24 29.21
C PRO A 18 14.79 13.80 28.11
N ARG A 19 15.95 13.15 27.92
CA ARG A 19 16.90 13.51 26.86
C ARG A 19 16.15 13.47 25.53
N ARG A 20 15.87 14.63 24.94
CA ARG A 20 15.41 14.74 23.56
C ARG A 20 16.46 14.05 22.70
N GLN A 21 16.12 12.89 22.16
CA GLN A 21 16.94 12.19 21.19
C GLN A 21 17.05 13.14 19.99
N ARG A 22 18.22 13.75 19.83
CA ARG A 22 18.49 14.70 18.77
C ARG A 22 18.70 13.88 17.51
N TRP A 23 17.67 13.81 16.67
CA TRP A 23 17.80 13.23 15.34
C TRP A 23 18.98 13.89 14.63
N PRO A 24 19.88 13.12 13.99
CA PRO A 24 20.96 13.69 13.21
C PRO A 24 20.32 14.61 12.16
N GLN A 25 20.64 15.90 12.25
CA GLN A 25 20.21 16.87 11.25
C GLN A 25 20.88 16.45 9.95
N PRO A 26 20.13 16.07 8.90
CA PRO A 26 20.75 15.76 7.63
C PRO A 26 21.55 16.98 7.18
N ASN A 27 22.79 16.75 6.76
CA ASN A 27 23.66 17.81 6.27
C ASN A 27 22.93 18.53 5.12
N SER A 28 22.49 19.77 5.37
CA SER A 28 21.51 20.51 4.55
C SER A 28 22.02 20.93 3.17
N ARG A 29 23.20 20.44 2.76
CA ARG A 29 23.85 20.83 1.51
C ARG A 29 23.74 19.81 0.36
N ARG A 30 23.07 18.66 0.51
CA ARG A 30 22.90 17.68 -0.58
C ARG A 30 21.59 16.86 -0.53
N LEU A 31 20.45 17.48 -0.25
CA LEU A 31 19.16 16.75 -0.26
C LEU A 31 18.12 17.30 -1.24
N CYS A 32 18.41 18.39 -1.93
CA CYS A 32 17.60 18.85 -3.03
C CYS A 32 18.48 18.81 -4.28
N PRO A 33 18.33 17.82 -5.18
CA PRO A 33 18.75 18.06 -6.55
C PRO A 33 18.10 19.38 -7.02
N SER A 34 18.86 20.19 -7.73
CA SER A 34 18.37 21.38 -8.40
C SER A 34 17.05 21.08 -9.11
N MET A 35 16.06 21.98 -9.04
CA MET A 35 14.77 21.86 -9.76
C MET A 35 14.92 21.84 -11.30
N ALA A 36 16.14 21.82 -11.82
CA ALA A 36 16.48 21.90 -13.24
C ALA A 36 17.07 20.60 -13.83
N GLU A 37 17.28 19.55 -13.04
CA GLU A 37 17.68 18.25 -13.62
C GLU A 37 16.44 17.60 -14.24
N PRO A 38 16.42 17.29 -15.56
CA PRO A 38 15.35 16.50 -16.12
C PRO A 38 15.26 15.19 -15.32
N GLY A 39 14.04 14.82 -14.94
CA GLY A 39 13.80 13.55 -14.25
C GLY A 39 14.36 12.38 -15.07
N PRO A 40 14.51 11.19 -14.48
CA PRO A 40 14.95 10.02 -15.23
C PRO A 40 14.06 9.83 -16.47
N GLU A 41 14.64 9.33 -17.55
CA GLU A 41 13.90 8.99 -18.77
C GLU A 41 13.17 7.65 -18.59
N LEU A 42 11.98 7.52 -19.18
CA LEU A 42 11.24 6.27 -19.17
C LEU A 42 12.08 5.14 -19.80
N PRO A 43 11.89 3.88 -19.36
CA PRO A 43 12.52 2.74 -20.01
C PRO A 43 12.31 2.75 -21.53
N ALA A 44 13.35 2.40 -22.29
CA ALA A 44 13.28 2.40 -23.75
C ALA A 44 12.11 1.56 -24.27
N GLY A 45 11.33 2.13 -25.18
CA GLY A 45 10.14 1.49 -25.76
C GLY A 45 8.91 1.46 -24.85
N ALA A 46 8.93 2.12 -23.69
CA ALA A 46 7.74 2.20 -22.85
C ALA A 46 6.58 2.90 -23.58
N GLU A 47 5.42 2.25 -23.60
CA GLU A 47 4.19 2.75 -24.20
C GLU A 47 3.21 3.22 -23.12
N LEU A 48 2.50 4.32 -23.38
CA LEU A 48 1.44 4.79 -22.49
C LEU A 48 0.22 3.86 -22.60
N ILE A 49 -0.20 3.26 -21.49
CA ILE A 49 -1.41 2.44 -21.39
C ILE A 49 -2.60 3.27 -20.94
N ALA A 50 -2.40 4.08 -19.90
CA ALA A 50 -3.43 4.97 -19.36
C ALA A 50 -2.78 6.26 -18.85
N GLY A 51 -3.26 7.41 -19.33
CA GLY A 51 -2.80 8.72 -18.89
C GLY A 51 -3.29 9.08 -17.48
N GLU A 52 -2.67 10.08 -16.85
CA GLU A 52 -3.06 10.54 -15.49
C GLU A 52 -4.56 10.83 -15.37
N ALA A 53 -5.13 11.58 -16.32
CA ALA A 53 -6.56 11.91 -16.33
C ALA A 53 -7.46 10.67 -16.45
N GLU A 54 -7.04 9.66 -17.20
CA GLU A 54 -7.77 8.40 -17.34
C GLU A 54 -7.70 7.58 -16.04
N VAL A 55 -6.52 7.51 -15.41
CA VAL A 55 -6.37 6.84 -14.12
C VAL A 55 -7.18 7.56 -13.04
N ASP A 56 -7.17 8.89 -13.01
CA ASP A 56 -7.99 9.68 -12.08
C ASP A 56 -9.49 9.42 -12.26
N ALA A 57 -9.97 9.40 -13.50
CA ALA A 57 -11.36 9.07 -13.80
C ALA A 57 -11.71 7.66 -13.34
N ALA A 58 -10.85 6.68 -13.61
CA ALA A 58 -11.05 5.30 -13.19
C ALA A 58 -11.06 5.15 -11.67
N VAL A 59 -10.16 5.84 -10.95
CA VAL A 59 -10.13 5.84 -9.48
C VAL A 59 -11.41 6.42 -8.90
N ARG A 60 -11.97 7.49 -9.50
CA ARG A 60 -13.27 8.05 -9.05
C ARG A 60 -14.40 7.02 -9.20
N VAL A 61 -14.53 6.40 -10.36
CA VAL A 61 -15.55 5.36 -10.60
C VAL A 61 -15.35 4.15 -9.68
N TRP A 62 -14.10 3.74 -9.48
CA TRP A 62 -13.73 2.66 -8.58
C TRP A 62 -14.12 2.97 -7.13
N ALA A 63 -13.85 4.18 -6.65
CA ALA A 63 -14.21 4.64 -5.32
C ALA A 63 -15.72 4.67 -5.09
N GLU A 64 -16.53 5.10 -6.09
CA GLU A 64 -17.99 5.05 -5.98
C GLU A 64 -18.52 3.63 -5.81
N ARG A 65 -17.97 2.67 -6.58
CA ARG A 65 -18.32 1.25 -6.47
C ARG A 65 -17.97 0.70 -5.10
N VAL A 66 -16.80 1.05 -4.57
CA VAL A 66 -16.38 0.65 -3.23
C VAL A 66 -17.28 1.29 -2.17
N ASN A 67 -17.53 2.61 -2.22
CA ASN A 67 -18.39 3.33 -1.29
C ASN A 67 -19.80 2.71 -1.18
N ALA A 68 -20.37 2.28 -2.31
CA ALA A 68 -21.67 1.63 -2.37
C ALA A 68 -21.67 0.25 -1.67
N ALA A 69 -20.55 -0.48 -1.74
CA ALA A 69 -20.42 -1.81 -1.15
C ALA A 69 -19.98 -1.81 0.32
N LEU A 70 -19.25 -0.79 0.77
CA LEU A 70 -18.84 -0.66 2.17
C LEU A 70 -20.05 -0.32 3.04
N GLN A 71 -20.66 -1.34 3.63
CA GLN A 71 -21.76 -1.24 4.58
C GLN A 71 -21.27 -1.41 6.02
N GLY A 72 -21.95 -0.77 6.97
CA GLY A 72 -21.59 -0.80 8.40
C GLY A 72 -20.31 -0.02 8.76
N GLU A 73 -19.88 -0.18 10.01
CA GLU A 73 -18.74 0.53 10.61
C GLU A 73 -17.46 -0.33 10.72
N HIS A 74 -16.36 0.26 11.20
CA HIS A 74 -15.09 -0.40 11.52
C HIS A 74 -14.41 -1.10 10.32
N TRP A 75 -14.14 -0.30 9.28
CA TRP A 75 -13.37 -0.77 8.13
C TRP A 75 -11.87 -0.52 8.31
N VAL A 76 -11.07 -1.55 8.01
CA VAL A 76 -9.62 -1.45 7.84
C VAL A 76 -9.31 -1.48 6.35
N LEU A 77 -8.69 -0.43 5.84
CA LEU A 77 -8.09 -0.44 4.50
C LEU A 77 -6.65 -0.97 4.65
N LEU A 78 -6.41 -2.18 4.13
CA LEU A 78 -5.13 -2.87 4.25
C LEU A 78 -4.37 -2.81 2.92
N ALA A 79 -3.35 -1.95 2.85
CA ALA A 79 -2.50 -1.83 1.67
C ALA A 79 -1.50 -3.00 1.58
N VAL A 80 -1.41 -3.64 0.42
CA VAL A 80 -0.39 -4.66 0.14
C VAL A 80 0.89 -3.96 -0.32
N MET A 81 1.92 -3.98 0.53
CA MET A 81 3.15 -3.26 0.27
C MET A 81 4.09 -4.03 -0.66
N ILE A 82 4.86 -3.34 -1.50
CA ILE A 82 4.94 -1.86 -1.62
C ILE A 82 3.94 -1.29 -2.63
N GLY A 83 3.58 -2.08 -3.65
CA GLY A 83 2.81 -1.65 -4.81
C GLY A 83 1.48 -0.99 -4.48
N GLY A 84 0.69 -1.64 -3.64
CA GLY A 84 -0.63 -1.17 -3.19
C GLY A 84 -0.64 0.17 -2.45
N MET A 85 0.51 0.73 -2.06
CA MET A 85 0.58 2.02 -1.35
C MET A 85 -0.09 3.17 -2.12
N VAL A 86 0.27 3.36 -3.40
CA VAL A 86 -0.26 4.46 -4.22
C VAL A 86 -1.76 4.28 -4.47
N PRO A 87 -2.25 3.11 -4.93
CA PRO A 87 -3.68 2.82 -5.03
C PRO A 87 -4.44 3.00 -3.73
N ALA A 88 -3.90 2.51 -2.60
CA ALA A 88 -4.54 2.59 -1.29
C ALA A 88 -4.78 4.03 -0.87
N VAL A 89 -3.78 4.90 -0.98
CA VAL A 89 -3.92 6.32 -0.63
C VAL A 89 -4.90 7.03 -1.56
N ARG A 90 -4.83 6.78 -2.87
CA ARG A 90 -5.75 7.39 -3.85
C ARG A 90 -7.19 6.96 -3.63
N LEU A 91 -7.42 5.67 -3.34
CA LEU A 91 -8.75 5.16 -3.02
C LEU A 91 -9.24 5.73 -1.69
N ALA A 92 -8.43 5.66 -0.62
CA ALA A 92 -8.78 6.15 0.70
C ALA A 92 -9.23 7.61 0.70
N ALA A 93 -8.56 8.47 -0.08
CA ALA A 93 -8.90 9.87 -0.23
C ALA A 93 -10.30 10.12 -0.84
N ALA A 94 -10.85 9.14 -1.57
CA ALA A 94 -12.17 9.21 -2.19
C ALA A 94 -13.25 8.41 -1.44
N LEU A 95 -12.87 7.63 -0.42
CA LEU A 95 -13.83 6.89 0.40
C LEU A 95 -14.46 7.79 1.46
N ARG A 96 -15.74 7.56 1.74
CA ARG A 96 -16.57 8.38 2.63
C ARG A 96 -16.96 7.61 3.90
N ARG A 97 -16.04 6.77 4.38
CA ARG A 97 -16.22 5.90 5.55
C ARG A 97 -15.17 6.23 6.59
N ASP A 98 -15.49 5.95 7.85
CA ASP A 98 -14.46 5.88 8.88
C ASP A 98 -13.58 4.66 8.63
N LEU A 99 -12.28 4.91 8.47
CA LEU A 99 -11.32 3.95 7.96
C LEU A 99 -10.05 4.01 8.81
N VAL A 100 -9.63 2.83 9.28
CA VAL A 100 -8.26 2.64 9.76
C VAL A 100 -7.41 2.24 8.58
N LEU A 101 -6.36 2.99 8.28
CA LEU A 101 -5.37 2.60 7.27
C LEU A 101 -4.30 1.75 7.95
N ASP A 102 -4.05 0.56 7.41
CA ASP A 102 -2.94 -0.29 7.79
C ASP A 102 -2.33 -0.95 6.54
N TYR A 103 -1.30 -1.78 6.72
CA TYR A 103 -0.62 -2.45 5.63
C TYR A 103 -0.24 -3.90 5.93
N CYS A 104 0.05 -4.69 4.91
CA CYS A 104 0.82 -5.92 5.06
C CYS A 104 1.94 -5.94 4.02
N HIS A 105 2.95 -6.78 4.22
CA HIS A 105 4.10 -6.80 3.32
C HIS A 105 4.51 -8.23 3.03
N LEU A 106 4.40 -8.59 1.76
CA LEU A 106 4.82 -9.87 1.19
C LEU A 106 6.04 -9.64 0.30
N SER A 107 7.02 -10.53 0.41
CA SER A 107 8.13 -10.66 -0.53
C SER A 107 8.10 -12.05 -1.14
N ARG A 108 8.69 -12.24 -2.32
CA ARG A 108 8.89 -13.57 -2.91
C ARG A 108 10.38 -13.86 -3.02
N TYR A 109 10.79 -15.03 -2.57
CA TYR A 109 12.19 -15.43 -2.69
C TYR A 109 12.52 -15.72 -4.16
N ARG A 110 13.51 -15.01 -4.73
CA ARG A 110 13.97 -15.21 -6.11
C ARG A 110 14.99 -16.36 -6.20
N GLY A 111 14.61 -17.54 -5.71
CA GLY A 111 15.29 -18.79 -6.07
C GLY A 111 14.83 -19.23 -7.47
N ARG A 112 15.72 -19.84 -8.26
CA ARG A 112 15.55 -20.14 -9.69
C ARG A 112 14.18 -20.76 -10.05
N GLU A 113 13.61 -20.22 -11.14
CA GLU A 113 12.42 -20.68 -11.87
C GLU A 113 11.08 -20.58 -11.12
N GLN A 114 10.22 -19.67 -11.60
CA GLN A 114 8.85 -19.44 -11.16
C GLN A 114 8.67 -19.06 -9.67
N GLY A 115 8.81 -17.75 -9.39
CA GLY A 115 8.25 -17.06 -8.22
C GLY A 115 8.14 -17.87 -6.93
N GLY A 116 9.26 -17.98 -6.19
CA GLY A 116 9.32 -18.77 -4.96
C GLY A 116 8.30 -18.40 -3.88
N GLU A 117 8.28 -19.22 -2.83
CA GLU A 117 7.33 -19.13 -1.73
C GLU A 117 7.19 -17.70 -1.19
N PRO A 118 5.95 -17.22 -0.97
CA PRO A 118 5.71 -15.91 -0.39
C PRO A 118 6.19 -15.88 1.07
N VAL A 119 7.02 -14.89 1.38
CA VAL A 119 7.52 -14.63 2.71
C VAL A 119 6.86 -13.37 3.26
N TRP A 120 6.24 -13.49 4.43
CA TRP A 120 5.69 -12.36 5.15
C TRP A 120 6.80 -11.54 5.81
N LEU A 121 6.96 -10.29 5.38
CA LEU A 121 7.77 -9.29 6.09
C LEU A 121 6.94 -8.60 7.18
N ARG A 122 5.64 -8.42 6.94
CA ARG A 122 4.64 -8.03 7.93
C ARG A 122 3.31 -8.67 7.58
N ARG A 123 2.74 -9.45 8.50
CA ARG A 123 1.41 -10.03 8.36
C ARG A 123 0.31 -8.98 8.62
N PRO A 124 -0.94 -9.22 8.16
CA PRO A 124 -2.08 -8.47 8.64
C PRO A 124 -2.13 -8.44 10.18
N PRO A 125 -2.61 -7.35 10.80
CA PRO A 125 -2.59 -7.21 12.25
C PRO A 125 -3.48 -8.27 12.93
N ALA A 126 -3.16 -8.62 14.18
CA ALA A 126 -3.97 -9.57 14.96
C ALA A 126 -5.33 -8.99 15.40
N GLU A 127 -5.46 -7.67 15.36
CA GLU A 127 -6.65 -6.91 15.77
C GLU A 127 -7.77 -6.90 14.72
N LEU A 128 -7.68 -7.72 13.65
CA LEU A 128 -8.72 -7.83 12.64
C LEU A 128 -9.97 -8.60 13.11
N ARG A 129 -9.96 -9.19 14.31
CA ARG A 129 -11.09 -9.96 14.82
C ARG A 129 -12.37 -9.12 14.87
N GLY A 130 -13.38 -9.52 14.12
CA GLY A 130 -14.66 -8.80 14.04
C GLY A 130 -14.64 -7.56 13.14
N GLN A 131 -13.47 -7.17 12.62
CA GLN A 131 -13.32 -6.04 11.72
C GLN A 131 -13.68 -6.42 10.28
N ARG A 132 -14.04 -5.41 9.49
CA ARG A 132 -14.21 -5.54 8.03
C ARG A 132 -12.96 -5.04 7.35
N VAL A 133 -12.44 -5.77 6.37
CA VAL A 133 -11.15 -5.47 5.74
C VAL A 133 -11.35 -5.24 4.24
N LEU A 134 -10.84 -4.11 3.75
CA LEU A 134 -10.68 -3.84 2.33
C LEU A 134 -9.18 -3.97 2.00
N VAL A 135 -8.80 -5.09 1.40
CA VAL A 135 -7.43 -5.31 0.93
C VAL A 135 -7.23 -4.57 -0.39
N VAL A 136 -6.20 -3.73 -0.46
CA VAL A 136 -5.89 -2.93 -1.65
C VAL A 136 -4.51 -3.26 -2.19
N ASP A 137 -4.42 -3.62 -3.47
CA ASP A 137 -3.17 -3.88 -4.18
C ASP A 137 -3.09 -3.06 -5.48
N ASP A 138 -1.91 -2.93 -6.07
CA ASP A 138 -1.76 -2.23 -7.36
C ASP A 138 -2.21 -3.08 -8.54
N ILE A 139 -1.87 -4.37 -8.57
CA ILE A 139 -2.13 -5.23 -9.72
C ILE A 139 -2.71 -6.60 -9.35
N PHE A 140 -3.80 -6.96 -10.03
CA PHE A 140 -4.23 -8.34 -10.16
C PHE A 140 -3.61 -8.97 -11.41
N ASP A 141 -2.56 -9.77 -11.21
CA ASP A 141 -1.91 -10.57 -12.26
C ASP A 141 -2.40 -12.02 -12.20
N ARG A 142 -1.72 -12.87 -11.43
CA ARG A 142 -2.05 -14.29 -11.22
C ARG A 142 -3.04 -14.55 -10.08
N GLY A 143 -3.37 -13.53 -9.28
CA GLY A 143 -4.25 -13.62 -8.11
C GLY A 143 -3.65 -14.27 -6.85
N THR A 144 -2.53 -14.97 -6.96
CA THR A 144 -1.90 -15.67 -5.81
C THR A 144 -1.59 -14.78 -4.60
N THR A 145 -1.07 -13.57 -4.82
CA THR A 145 -0.80 -12.61 -3.72
C THR A 145 -2.09 -12.21 -3.00
N LEU A 146 -3.13 -11.86 -3.76
CA LEU A 146 -4.39 -11.37 -3.21
C LEU A 146 -5.11 -12.46 -2.39
N GLU A 147 -5.09 -13.70 -2.87
CA GLU A 147 -5.66 -14.86 -2.16
C GLU A 147 -4.92 -15.14 -0.83
N LEU A 148 -3.58 -15.05 -0.83
CA LEU A 148 -2.80 -15.22 0.39
C LEU A 148 -3.12 -14.15 1.44
N VAL A 149 -3.27 -12.89 1.01
CA VAL A 149 -3.62 -11.79 1.92
C VAL A 149 -5.05 -11.94 2.42
N ARG A 150 -6.00 -12.30 1.55
CA ARG A 150 -7.38 -12.60 1.93
C ARG A 150 -7.43 -13.69 3.00
N GLY A 151 -6.82 -14.83 2.74
CA GLY A 151 -6.78 -15.95 3.69
C GLY A 151 -6.10 -15.60 5.00
N ALA A 152 -5.03 -14.78 4.97
CA ALA A 152 -4.39 -14.30 6.20
C ALA A 152 -5.28 -13.36 7.03
N CYS A 153 -6.10 -12.52 6.39
CA CYS A 153 -7.08 -11.67 7.08
C CYS A 153 -8.21 -12.51 7.70
N GLU A 154 -8.73 -13.49 6.96
CA GLU A 154 -9.75 -14.42 7.43
C GLU A 154 -9.24 -15.24 8.63
N ALA A 155 -8.01 -15.76 8.55
CA ALA A 155 -7.37 -16.47 9.65
C ALA A 155 -7.12 -15.58 10.88
N ALA A 156 -6.95 -14.27 10.71
CA ALA A 156 -6.87 -13.29 11.79
C ALA A 156 -8.25 -12.95 12.41
N GLY A 157 -9.35 -13.50 11.87
CA GLY A 157 -10.70 -13.34 12.40
C GLY A 157 -11.50 -12.18 11.80
N ALA A 158 -11.11 -11.67 10.63
CA ALA A 158 -11.90 -10.66 9.92
C ALA A 158 -13.34 -11.15 9.69
N ALA A 159 -14.32 -10.29 10.00
CA ALA A 159 -15.74 -10.59 9.80
C ALA A 159 -16.12 -10.54 8.31
N GLN A 160 -15.39 -9.75 7.53
CA GLN A 160 -15.57 -9.62 6.09
C GLN A 160 -14.24 -9.21 5.47
N VAL A 161 -13.90 -9.80 4.32
CA VAL A 161 -12.76 -9.38 3.51
C VAL A 161 -13.25 -9.07 2.09
N LEU A 162 -13.06 -7.83 1.66
CA LEU A 162 -13.21 -7.39 0.28
C LEU A 162 -11.84 -7.08 -0.31
N THR A 163 -11.69 -7.24 -1.61
CA THR A 163 -10.44 -6.97 -2.32
C THR A 163 -10.64 -5.96 -3.44
N ALA A 164 -9.68 -5.06 -3.59
CA ALA A 164 -9.71 -4.03 -4.60
C ALA A 164 -8.33 -3.86 -5.23
N THR A 165 -8.24 -3.80 -6.55
CA THR A 165 -6.97 -3.56 -7.27
C THR A 165 -7.08 -2.37 -8.21
N LEU A 166 -5.99 -1.63 -8.40
CA LEU A 166 -5.99 -0.55 -9.38
C LEU A 166 -6.11 -1.11 -10.80
N VAL A 167 -5.24 -2.06 -11.15
CA VAL A 167 -5.27 -2.70 -12.47
C VAL A 167 -5.50 -4.20 -12.38
N ARG A 168 -6.06 -4.76 -13.46
CA ARG A 168 -6.16 -6.19 -13.72
C ARG A 168 -5.60 -6.48 -15.10
N LYS A 169 -4.68 -7.44 -15.19
CA LYS A 169 -4.20 -7.94 -16.48
C LYS A 169 -5.23 -8.87 -17.13
N ARG A 170 -5.39 -8.73 -18.44
CA ARG A 170 -6.28 -9.58 -19.24
C ARG A 170 -5.65 -10.95 -19.48
N GLY A 171 -6.32 -12.01 -19.06
CA GLY A 171 -5.91 -13.39 -19.39
C GLY A 171 -4.77 -13.97 -18.54
N SER A 172 -4.22 -13.23 -17.58
CA SER A 172 -3.09 -13.70 -16.74
C SER A 172 -3.50 -14.44 -15.47
N ALA A 173 -4.80 -14.48 -15.14
CA ALA A 173 -5.30 -15.08 -13.92
C ALA A 173 -5.12 -16.60 -13.94
N GLU A 174 -4.64 -17.18 -12.83
CA GLU A 174 -4.58 -18.64 -12.70
C GLU A 174 -5.99 -19.25 -12.77
N PRO A 175 -6.14 -20.46 -13.35
CA PRO A 175 -7.42 -21.16 -13.34
C PRO A 175 -8.00 -21.30 -11.93
N GLY A 176 -9.23 -20.83 -11.73
CA GLY A 176 -9.90 -20.85 -10.43
C GLY A 176 -9.50 -19.71 -9.47
N ALA A 177 -8.60 -18.80 -9.87
CA ALA A 177 -8.29 -17.62 -9.06
C ALA A 177 -9.54 -16.74 -8.91
N ARG A 178 -9.87 -16.40 -7.66
CA ARG A 178 -10.97 -15.48 -7.38
C ARG A 178 -10.59 -14.08 -7.86
N ALA A 179 -11.48 -13.49 -8.67
CA ALA A 179 -11.31 -12.12 -9.14
C ALA A 179 -11.39 -11.14 -7.96
N PRO A 180 -10.71 -9.97 -8.04
CA PRO A 180 -10.89 -8.93 -7.04
C PRO A 180 -12.34 -8.45 -7.05
N ASP A 181 -12.90 -8.14 -5.88
CA ASP A 181 -14.28 -7.66 -5.77
C ASP A 181 -14.44 -6.31 -6.53
N PHE A 182 -13.37 -5.51 -6.58
CA PHE A 182 -13.32 -4.25 -7.33
C PHE A 182 -12.02 -4.10 -8.12
N CYS A 183 -12.11 -3.61 -9.34
CA CYS A 183 -10.96 -3.24 -10.15
C CYS A 183 -11.22 -1.92 -10.87
N ALA A 184 -10.22 -1.03 -10.93
CA ALA A 184 -10.38 0.28 -11.57
C ALA A 184 -10.17 0.22 -13.08
N LEU A 185 -9.13 -0.49 -13.54
CA LEU A 185 -8.72 -0.56 -14.95
C LEU A 185 -8.36 -1.98 -15.38
N GLU A 186 -8.54 -2.28 -16.66
CA GLU A 186 -7.96 -3.46 -17.29
C GLU A 186 -6.79 -3.07 -18.19
N VAL A 187 -5.71 -3.85 -18.13
CA VAL A 187 -4.48 -3.64 -18.90
C VAL A 187 -4.13 -4.89 -19.70
N PRO A 188 -3.38 -4.77 -20.82
CA PRO A 188 -2.86 -5.94 -21.53
C PRO A 188 -1.95 -6.78 -20.62
N ASP A 189 -1.77 -8.07 -20.94
CA ASP A 189 -0.79 -8.90 -20.24
C ASP A 189 0.65 -8.58 -20.69
N ARG A 190 1.08 -7.37 -20.34
CA ARG A 190 2.44 -6.87 -20.53
C ARG A 190 3.00 -6.46 -19.18
N TYR A 191 4.31 -6.24 -19.14
CA TYR A 191 4.93 -5.70 -17.94
C TYR A 191 4.55 -4.22 -17.80
N VAL A 192 3.65 -3.92 -16.86
CA VAL A 192 3.16 -2.56 -16.59
C VAL A 192 3.83 -1.95 -15.36
N PHE A 193 4.01 -0.63 -15.37
CA PHE A 193 4.58 0.14 -14.26
C PHE A 193 3.94 1.54 -14.16
N GLY A 194 4.16 2.22 -13.03
CA GLY A 194 3.46 3.46 -12.67
C GLY A 194 2.32 3.22 -11.69
N CYS A 195 1.81 4.29 -11.07
CA CYS A 195 0.70 4.24 -10.12
C CYS A 195 0.83 3.19 -9.01
N GLY A 196 2.04 3.04 -8.44
CA GLY A 196 2.35 2.04 -7.43
C GLY A 196 3.19 0.89 -7.97
N MET A 197 2.97 0.47 -9.21
CA MET A 197 3.71 -0.61 -9.87
C MET A 197 5.13 -0.15 -10.23
N ASP A 198 6.13 -1.00 -10.02
CA ASP A 198 7.52 -0.66 -10.32
C ASP A 198 8.03 -1.23 -11.63
N TYR A 199 9.05 -0.56 -12.16
CA TYR A 199 10.04 -1.19 -13.03
C TYR A 199 11.40 -1.11 -12.33
N ARG A 200 11.96 -2.27 -11.97
CA ARG A 200 13.24 -2.39 -11.25
C ARG A 200 13.30 -1.54 -9.96
N HIS A 201 12.22 -1.54 -9.19
CA HIS A 201 12.02 -0.73 -7.97
C HIS A 201 11.86 0.78 -8.18
N HIS A 202 11.85 1.27 -9.42
CA HIS A 202 11.61 2.67 -9.76
C HIS A 202 10.20 2.88 -10.33
N TRP A 203 9.84 4.15 -10.55
CA TRP A 203 8.66 4.58 -11.32
C TRP A 203 7.29 4.40 -10.68
N ARG A 204 7.23 3.92 -9.44
CA ARG A 204 5.96 3.78 -8.70
C ARG A 204 5.18 5.10 -8.58
N GLN A 205 5.87 6.23 -8.56
CA GLN A 205 5.29 7.56 -8.37
C GLN A 205 4.65 8.16 -9.63
N LEU A 206 4.82 7.56 -10.80
CA LEU A 206 4.23 8.09 -12.03
C LEU A 206 2.69 8.09 -11.92
N PRO A 207 2.00 9.18 -12.31
CA PRO A 207 0.55 9.27 -12.21
C PRO A 207 -0.18 8.54 -13.35
N ALA A 208 0.58 8.11 -14.36
CA ALA A 208 0.13 7.34 -15.52
C ALA A 208 0.64 5.90 -15.44
N ILE A 209 0.05 5.01 -16.25
CA ILE A 209 0.45 3.61 -16.39
C ILE A 209 1.11 3.41 -17.75
N TYR A 210 2.25 2.76 -17.74
CA TYR A 210 3.03 2.43 -18.93
C TYR A 210 3.22 0.92 -19.03
N ALA A 211 3.47 0.41 -20.22
CA ALA A 211 3.90 -0.96 -20.46
C ALA A 211 5.22 -1.00 -21.21
N LEU A 212 6.03 -2.01 -20.93
CA LEU A 212 7.15 -2.34 -21.80
C LEU A 212 6.65 -3.02 -23.09
N PRO A 213 7.42 -2.96 -24.19
CA PRO A 213 7.15 -3.76 -25.37
C PRO A 213 7.05 -5.24 -25.02
N GLU A 214 6.28 -5.98 -25.80
CA GLU A 214 6.32 -7.44 -25.72
C GLU A 214 7.75 -7.91 -26.02
N ALA A 215 8.22 -8.93 -25.29
CA ALA A 215 9.48 -9.58 -25.64
C ALA A 215 9.24 -10.31 -26.98
N GLY A 216 9.85 -9.82 -28.05
CA GLY A 216 9.90 -10.50 -29.33
C GLY A 216 10.74 -11.77 -29.30
#